data_AF-A0A947TGA9-F1
#
_entry.id   AF-A0A947TGA9-F1
#
_cell.length_a   1.000
_cell.length_b   1.000
_cell.length_c   1.000
_cell.angle_alpha   90.00
_cell.angle_beta   90.00
_cell.angle_gamma   90.00
#
_symmetry.space_group_name_H-M   'P 1'
#
loop_
_entity.id
_entity.type
_entity.pdbx_description
1 polymer ?
#
loop_
_entity_poly.entity_id
_entity_poly.type
_entity_poly.pdbx_seq_one_letter_code
_entity_poly.pdbx_strand_id
1 'polypeptide(L)'
;MKDTVWKIGEAAAKEYLENNGYQIIEQNYQTKYSEIDLIVKKLVPPGGDNVLIFVEVRTKRSSTFVSPEESINQKKLKKLY
;
A
#
# COMPACT_ATOMS: atom_id res chain seq x y z
N MET A 1 -7.05 0.92 17.28
CA MET A 1 -5.61 0.56 17.29
C MET A 1 -5.44 -0.62 16.34
N LYS A 2 -4.54 -0.54 15.33
CA LYS A 2 -4.31 -1.63 14.36
C LYS A 2 -3.86 -2.90 15.11
N ASP A 3 -4.43 -4.07 14.78
CA ASP A 3 -4.13 -5.34 15.44
C ASP A 3 -2.74 -5.88 15.02
N THR A 4 -2.21 -6.87 15.74
CA THR A 4 -0.86 -7.41 15.50
C THR A 4 -0.69 -7.94 14.07
N VAL A 5 -1.74 -8.56 13.52
CA VAL A 5 -1.72 -9.13 12.17
C VAL A 5 -1.62 -8.03 11.11
N TRP A 6 -2.32 -6.91 11.32
CA TRP A 6 -2.23 -5.75 10.46
C TRP A 6 -0.81 -5.19 10.40
N LYS A 7 -0.16 -4.99 11.56
CA LYS A 7 1.21 -4.46 11.63
C LYS A 7 2.22 -5.37 10.95
N ILE A 8 2.05 -6.69 11.06
CA ILE A 8 2.90 -7.67 10.36
C ILE A 8 2.77 -7.51 8.84
N GLY A 9 1.54 -7.35 8.34
CA GLY A 9 1.30 -7.16 6.91
C GLY A 9 1.94 -5.88 6.38
N GLU A 10 1.82 -4.76 7.10
CA GLU A 10 2.45 -3.49 6.72
C GLU A 10 3.98 -3.59 6.69
N ALA A 11 4.56 -4.23 7.72
CA ALA A 11 6.00 -4.46 7.78
C ALA A 11 6.48 -5.31 6.60
N ALA A 12 5.76 -6.40 6.27
CA ALA A 12 6.10 -7.26 5.15
C ALA A 12 5.97 -6.53 3.80
N ALA A 13 4.92 -5.70 3.63
CA ALA A 13 4.74 -4.90 2.42
C ALA A 13 5.86 -3.86 2.26
N LYS A 14 6.25 -3.20 3.36
CA LYS A 14 7.37 -2.25 3.37
C LYS A 14 8.67 -2.93 2.96
N GLU A 15 9.02 -4.05 3.60
CA GLU A 15 10.24 -4.82 3.32
C GLU A 15 10.27 -5.26 1.85
N TYR A 16 9.15 -5.76 1.33
CA TYR A 16 9.04 -6.12 -0.09
C TYR A 16 9.35 -4.93 -1.01
N LEU A 17 8.78 -3.75 -0.73
CA LEU A 17 8.97 -2.55 -1.55
C LEU A 17 10.42 -2.05 -1.49
N GLU A 18 11.03 -2.01 -0.30
CA GLU A 18 12.45 -1.65 -0.12
C GLU A 18 13.36 -2.60 -0.91
N ASN A 19 13.13 -3.92 -0.81
CA ASN A 19 13.89 -4.94 -1.53
C ASN A 19 13.72 -4.85 -3.06
N ASN A 20 12.62 -4.26 -3.54
CA ASN A 20 12.36 -4.02 -4.97
C ASN A 20 12.79 -2.61 -5.43
N GLY A 21 13.59 -1.89 -4.63
CA GLY A 21 14.18 -0.61 -5.01
C GLY A 21 13.23 0.59 -4.93
N TYR A 22 12.11 0.45 -4.23
CA TYR A 22 11.25 1.59 -3.91
C TYR A 22 11.77 2.29 -2.65
N GLN A 23 11.74 3.62 -2.67
CA GLN A 23 12.03 4.42 -1.48
C GLN A 23 10.75 4.64 -0.68
N ILE A 24 10.75 4.25 0.60
CA ILE A 24 9.66 4.58 1.52
C ILE A 24 9.72 6.07 1.86
N ILE A 25 8.62 6.78 1.62
CA ILE A 25 8.49 8.21 1.92
C ILE A 25 7.77 8.41 3.24
N GLU A 26 6.63 7.75 3.43
CA GLU A 26 5.84 7.82 4.67
C GLU A 26 5.13 6.50 4.96
N GLN A 27 4.76 6.30 6.23
CA GLN A 27 4.00 5.15 6.72
C GLN A 27 2.87 5.63 7.63
N ASN A 28 1.70 4.98 7.58
CA ASN A 28 0.52 5.33 8.37
C ASN A 28 0.14 6.82 8.25
N TYR A 29 0.18 7.35 7.03
CA TYR A 29 -0.09 8.75 6.76
C TYR A 29 -1.58 9.07 6.94
N GLN A 30 -1.89 9.96 7.86
CA GLN A 30 -3.27 10.33 8.19
C GLN A 30 -3.65 11.67 7.56
N THR A 31 -4.82 11.69 6.94
CA THR A 31 -5.50 12.92 6.49
C THR A 31 -6.80 13.10 7.26
N LYS A 32 -7.46 14.25 7.03
CA LYS A 32 -8.80 14.50 7.59
C LYS A 32 -9.86 13.48 7.13
N TYR A 33 -9.64 12.81 6.00
CA TYR A 33 -10.66 11.99 5.33
C TYR A 33 -10.31 10.50 5.24
N SER A 34 -9.02 10.15 5.33
CA SER A 34 -8.54 8.78 5.18
C SER A 34 -7.13 8.59 5.76
N GLU A 35 -6.74 7.33 5.87
CA GLU A 35 -5.38 6.90 6.16
C GLU A 35 -4.78 6.25 4.90
N ILE A 36 -3.47 6.38 4.71
CA ILE A 36 -2.69 5.69 3.68
C ILE A 36 -1.61 4.89 4.39
N ASP A 37 -1.57 3.58 4.18
CA ASP A 37 -0.66 2.70 4.90
C ASP A 37 0.82 2.97 4.54
N LEU A 38 1.15 3.09 3.25
CA LEU A 38 2.51 3.47 2.79
C LEU A 38 2.45 4.46 1.62
N ILE A 39 3.38 5.42 1.62
CA ILE A 39 3.68 6.28 0.47
C ILE A 39 5.10 5.94 0.03
N VAL A 40 5.28 5.56 -1.23
CA VAL A 40 6.59 5.16 -1.77
C VAL A 40 6.91 5.89 -3.06
N LYS A 41 8.20 5.97 -3.38
CA LYS A 41 8.71 6.59 -4.59
C LYS A 41 9.51 5.58 -5.40
N LYS A 42 9.17 5.44 -6.68
CA LYS A 42 10.00 4.72 -7.65
C LYS A 42 10.95 5.72 -8.30
N LEU A 43 12.25 5.54 -8.06
CA LEU A 43 13.28 6.31 -8.74
C LEU A 43 13.40 5.77 -10.16
N VAL A 44 13.29 6.68 -11.14
CA VAL A 44 13.49 6.34 -12.56
C VAL A 44 14.89 6.83 -12.96
N PRO A 45 15.63 6.09 -13.82
CA PRO A 45 16.93 6.52 -14.32
C PRO A 45 16.89 7.89 -15.01
N PRO A 46 18.06 8.50 -15.27
CA PRO A 46 18.15 9.81 -15.90
C PRO A 46 17.31 9.91 -17.17
N GLY A 47 16.45 10.93 -17.24
CA GLY A 47 15.55 11.17 -18.37
C GLY A 47 14.09 10.74 -18.16
N GLY A 48 13.73 10.19 -16.99
CA GLY A 48 12.34 9.89 -16.63
C GLY A 48 11.85 10.60 -15.37
N ASP A 49 10.53 10.67 -15.21
CA ASP A 49 9.90 11.25 -14.03
C ASP A 49 9.82 10.26 -12.88
N ASN A 50 10.10 10.74 -11.67
CA ASN A 50 9.88 9.95 -10.46
C ASN A 50 8.38 9.68 -10.28
N VAL A 51 8.03 8.46 -9.86
CA VAL A 51 6.64 8.08 -9.62
C VAL A 51 6.38 8.00 -8.12
N LEU A 52 5.37 8.73 -7.64
CA LEU A 52 4.85 8.62 -6.29
C LEU A 52 3.70 7.61 -6.28
N ILE A 53 3.75 6.63 -5.39
CA ILE A 53 2.80 5.51 -5.32
C ILE A 53 2.22 5.46 -3.91
N PHE A 54 0.90 5.40 -3.84
CA PHE A 54 0.14 5.23 -2.59
C PHE A 54 -0.27 3.76 -2.48
N VAL A 55 0.04 3.14 -1.34
CA VAL A 55 -0.16 1.70 -1.12
C VAL A 55 -1.08 1.50 0.06
N GLU A 56 -2.14 0.74 -0.18
CA GLU A 56 -3.07 0.22 0.84
C GLU A 56 -2.73 -1.25 1.08
N VAL A 57 -2.43 -1.62 2.33
CA VAL A 57 -2.05 -2.97 2.71
C VAL A 57 -3.28 -3.74 3.20
N ARG A 58 -3.47 -4.96 2.68
CA ARG A 58 -4.58 -5.82 3.06
C ARG A 58 -4.08 -7.18 3.51
N THR A 59 -4.20 -7.44 4.81
CA THR A 59 -3.86 -8.74 5.39
C THR A 59 -5.10 -9.62 5.48
N LYS A 60 -5.02 -10.86 5.01
CA LYS A 60 -6.11 -11.84 5.07
C LYS A 60 -5.65 -13.09 5.83
N ARG A 61 -6.50 -13.61 6.72
CA ARG A 61 -6.20 -14.83 7.51
C ARG A 61 -6.65 -16.13 6.80
N SER A 62 -7.55 -16.06 5.81
CA SER A 62 -8.02 -17.24 5.08
C SER A 62 -7.22 -17.46 3.79
N SER A 63 -7.01 -18.74 3.45
CA SER A 63 -6.34 -19.21 2.23
C SER A 63 -7.19 -19.07 0.97
N THR A 64 -8.39 -18.50 1.05
CA THR A 64 -9.23 -18.21 -0.12
C THR A 64 -8.58 -17.07 -0.89
N PHE A 65 -7.77 -17.40 -1.88
CA PHE A 65 -7.20 -16.44 -2.83
C PHE A 65 -8.33 -15.92 -3.72
N VAL A 66 -8.87 -14.78 -3.32
CA VAL A 66 -9.60 -13.87 -4.21
C VAL A 66 -8.55 -12.86 -4.61
N SER A 67 -8.36 -12.63 -5.91
CA SER A 67 -7.27 -11.78 -6.38
C SER A 67 -7.43 -10.34 -5.83
N PRO A 68 -6.35 -9.55 -5.71
CA PRO A 68 -6.46 -8.15 -5.30
C PRO A 68 -7.50 -7.37 -6.12
N GLU A 69 -7.54 -7.64 -7.43
CA GLU A 69 -8.49 -7.07 -8.39
C GLU A 69 -9.93 -7.47 -8.05
N GLU A 70 -10.17 -8.75 -7.78
CA GLU A 70 -11.47 -9.27 -7.36
C GLU A 70 -11.92 -8.76 -5.97
N SER A 71 -10.98 -8.29 -5.15
CA SER A 71 -11.26 -7.72 -3.83
C SER A 71 -11.72 -6.25 -3.87
N ILE A 72 -11.66 -5.61 -5.05
CA ILE A 72 -12.13 -4.24 -5.28
C ILE A 72 -13.60 -4.27 -5.67
N ASN A 73 -14.47 -3.88 -4.74
CA ASN A 73 -15.89 -3.72 -5.00
C ASN A 73 -16.24 -2.27 -5.40
N GLN A 74 -17.42 -2.08 -5.96
CA GLN A 74 -17.98 -0.76 -6.35
C GLN A 74 -17.91 0.30 -5.23
N LYS A 75 -18.04 -0.12 -3.96
CA LYS A 75 -17.91 0.80 -2.80
C LYS A 75 -16.49 1.31 -2.60
N LYS A 76 -15.46 0.50 -2.88
CA LYS A 76 -14.04 0.90 -2.79
C LYS A 76 -13.64 1.82 -3.93
N LEU A 77 -14.09 1.53 -5.16
CA LEU A 77 -13.83 2.40 -6.32
C LEU A 77 -14.35 3.83 -6.08
N LYS A 78 -15.56 3.98 -5.54
CA LYS A 78 -16.14 5.30 -5.18
C LYS A 78 -15.41 6.06 -4.08
N LYS A 79 -14.43 5.45 -3.39
CA LYS A 79 -13.57 6.15 -2.42
C LYS A 79 -12.24 6.59 -3.01
N LEU A 80 -11.88 6.06 -4.18
CA LEU A 80 -10.63 6.35 -4.88
C LEU A 80 -10.81 7.42 -5.97
N TYR A 81 -12.03 7.52 -6.54
CA TYR A 81 -12.49 8.61 -7.41
C TYR A 81 -13.29 9.64 -6.60
#